data_AF-A0A3P6SB29-F1
#
_entry.id   AF-A0A3P6SB29-F1
#
_cell.length_a   1.000
_cell.length_b   1.000
_cell.length_c   1.000
_cell.angle_alpha   90.00
_cell.angle_beta   90.00
_cell.angle_gamma   90.00
#
_symmetry.space_group_name_H-M   'P 1'
#
loop_
_entity.id
_entity.type
_entity.pdbx_description
1 polymer ?
#
loop_
_entity_poly.entity_id
_entity_poly.type
_entity_poly.pdbx_seq_one_letter_code
_entity_poly.pdbx_strand_id
1 'polypeptide(L)'
;MHFTHPSYSFYPSRPRKVVAKRFTHFKAYRQYLVMVRAWLMCSPVINQSAPCSRDPSVDLSTAKLHQLGILTQYVPVVDKNGLLDKICKERGYTIRDKLVVSRDVTPDYDTEVCKRP
;
A
#
# COMPACT_ATOMS: atom_id res chain seq x y z
N MET A 1 32.02 -26.64 1.67
CA MET A 1 30.55 -26.43 1.75
C MET A 1 30.33 -25.03 2.28
N HIS A 2 30.03 -24.09 1.40
CA HIS A 2 29.84 -22.68 1.77
C HIS A 2 28.40 -22.27 1.48
N PHE A 3 27.71 -21.85 2.54
CA PHE A 3 26.42 -21.18 2.49
C PHE A 3 26.57 -19.83 1.79
N THR A 4 25.86 -19.62 0.69
CA THR A 4 25.73 -18.28 0.07
C THR A 4 24.37 -17.71 0.42
N HIS A 5 24.35 -16.78 1.38
CA HIS A 5 23.28 -15.79 1.50
C HIS A 5 23.43 -14.77 0.37
N PRO A 6 22.40 -14.45 -0.43
CA PRO A 6 22.47 -13.34 -1.36
C PRO A 6 22.35 -12.02 -0.58
N SER A 7 23.43 -11.25 -0.60
CA SER A 7 23.54 -9.89 -0.10
C SER A 7 22.62 -8.94 -0.86
N TYR A 8 21.61 -8.40 -0.17
CA TYR A 8 20.73 -7.37 -0.71
C TYR A 8 21.47 -6.03 -0.79
N SER A 9 21.82 -5.61 -2.00
CA SER A 9 22.54 -4.37 -2.27
C SER A 9 21.56 -3.21 -2.38
N PHE A 10 21.55 -2.33 -1.37
CA PHE A 10 20.84 -1.05 -1.39
C PHE A 10 21.62 -0.07 -2.28
N TYR A 11 21.09 0.28 -3.46
CA TYR A 11 21.68 1.32 -4.31
C TYR A 11 21.06 2.70 -3.97
N PRO A 12 21.80 3.64 -3.35
CA PRO A 12 21.35 5.02 -3.23
C PRO A 12 21.61 5.77 -4.54
N SER A 13 20.54 6.12 -5.26
CA SER A 13 20.58 7.00 -6.43
C SER A 13 21.13 8.39 -6.05
N ARG A 14 22.24 8.81 -6.67
CA ARG A 14 22.86 10.13 -6.45
C ARG A 14 21.92 11.28 -6.90
N PRO A 15 21.84 12.41 -6.16
CA PRO A 15 21.08 13.57 -6.61
C PRO A 15 21.84 14.36 -7.68
N ARG A 16 21.22 14.58 -8.85
CA ARG A 16 21.70 15.58 -9.83
C ARG A 16 21.45 16.98 -9.27
N LYS A 17 22.49 17.80 -9.19
CA LYS A 17 22.37 19.24 -8.87
C LYS A 17 21.68 19.95 -10.03
N VAL A 18 20.52 20.56 -9.78
CA VAL A 18 19.87 21.52 -10.68
C VAL A 18 19.86 22.87 -9.99
N VAL A 19 20.46 23.86 -10.65
CA VAL A 19 20.61 25.24 -10.18
C VAL A 19 19.24 25.93 -10.14
N ALA A 20 18.98 26.63 -9.04
CA ALA A 20 17.69 27.21 -8.67
C ALA A 20 17.27 28.39 -9.57
N LYS A 21 16.00 28.38 -9.99
CA LYS A 21 15.25 29.61 -10.28
C LYS A 21 14.22 29.82 -9.16
N ARG A 22 14.35 30.94 -8.46
CA ARG A 22 13.42 31.39 -7.40
C ARG A 22 12.01 31.53 -7.98
N PHE A 23 11.11 30.65 -7.57
CA PHE A 23 9.67 30.90 -7.60
C PHE A 23 9.19 31.01 -6.16
N THR A 24 8.94 32.25 -5.73
CA THR A 24 8.28 32.60 -4.48
C THR A 24 6.78 32.39 -4.64
N HIS A 25 6.32 31.17 -4.36
CA HIS A 25 4.99 30.79 -3.86
C HIS A 25 4.73 29.35 -4.24
N PHE A 26 5.15 28.41 -3.40
CA PHE A 26 4.50 27.10 -3.37
C PHE A 26 4.57 26.59 -1.93
N LYS A 27 3.46 26.77 -1.21
CA LYS A 27 3.09 25.88 -0.11
C LYS A 27 2.85 24.49 -0.70
N ALA A 28 3.90 23.84 -1.17
CA ALA A 28 3.94 22.42 -1.43
C ALA A 28 5.04 21.86 -0.54
N TYR A 29 4.78 21.90 0.77
CA TYR A 29 5.23 20.81 1.62
C TYR A 29 4.49 19.58 1.12
N ARG A 30 5.08 19.01 0.08
CA ARG A 30 4.82 17.74 -0.56
C ARG A 30 4.83 16.72 0.57
N GLN A 31 3.67 16.55 1.21
CA GLN A 31 3.35 15.38 1.98
C GLN A 31 3.90 14.22 1.16
N TYR A 32 4.84 13.47 1.73
CA TYR A 32 5.22 12.19 1.20
C TYR A 32 3.93 11.38 1.11
N LEU A 33 3.28 11.44 -0.04
CA LEU A 33 2.10 10.67 -0.35
C LEU A 33 2.55 9.23 -0.21
N VAL A 34 2.11 8.56 0.85
CA VAL A 34 2.21 7.11 0.94
C VAL A 34 1.35 6.59 -0.20
N MET A 35 1.99 6.33 -1.34
CA MET A 35 1.33 5.87 -2.55
C MET A 35 1.03 4.39 -2.39
N VAL A 36 -0.25 4.03 -2.56
CA VAL A 36 -0.69 2.64 -2.62
C VAL A 36 -0.02 1.97 -3.80
N ARG A 37 0.60 0.81 -3.58
CA ARG A 37 1.20 -0.03 -4.62
C ARG A 37 0.19 -1.08 -5.05
N ALA A 38 -0.03 -1.22 -6.35
CA ALA A 38 -0.89 -2.23 -6.95
C ALA A 38 -0.23 -2.72 -8.24
N TRP A 39 -0.41 -4.00 -8.59
CA TRP A 39 0.23 -4.63 -9.75
C TRP A 39 -0.63 -5.76 -10.30
N LEU A 40 -0.36 -6.19 -11.54
CA LEU A 40 -1.00 -7.36 -12.13
C LEU A 40 -0.40 -8.65 -11.56
N MET A 41 -1.28 -9.61 -11.26
CA MET A 41 -0.88 -10.92 -10.71
C MET A 41 -0.29 -11.84 -11.78
N CYS A 42 0.58 -12.77 -11.36
CA CYS A 42 1.02 -13.91 -12.16
C CYS A 42 -0.10 -14.96 -12.30
N SER A 43 -0.02 -15.80 -13.34
CA SER A 43 -0.92 -16.94 -13.55
C SER A 43 -0.09 -18.13 -14.04
N PRO A 44 -0.19 -19.32 -13.39
CA PRO A 44 -1.03 -19.63 -12.23
C PRO A 44 -0.52 -19.05 -10.90
N VAL A 45 -1.41 -18.85 -9.93
CA VAL A 45 -1.07 -18.41 -8.56
C VAL A 45 -0.76 -19.63 -7.69
N ILE A 46 0.50 -19.82 -7.33
CA ILE A 46 0.96 -20.98 -6.55
C ILE A 46 0.88 -20.71 -5.03
N ASN A 47 1.21 -19.48 -4.60
CA ASN A 47 1.21 -19.09 -3.19
C ASN A 47 0.51 -17.73 -3.01
N GLN A 48 -0.71 -17.73 -2.49
CA GLN A 48 -1.55 -16.54 -2.36
C GLN A 48 -0.98 -15.48 -1.40
N SER A 49 -0.12 -15.87 -0.45
CA SER A 49 0.53 -14.94 0.48
C SER A 49 1.79 -14.30 -0.09
N ALA A 50 2.32 -14.84 -1.20
CA ALA A 50 3.45 -14.23 -1.90
C ALA A 50 2.97 -13.01 -2.71
N PRO A 51 3.86 -12.06 -3.03
CA PRO A 51 3.49 -10.88 -3.81
C PRO A 51 2.84 -11.18 -5.18
N CYS A 52 3.15 -12.34 -5.77
CA CYS A 52 2.53 -12.84 -7.00
C CYS A 52 2.51 -11.83 -8.15
N SER A 53 3.54 -10.98 -8.30
CA SER A 53 3.64 -10.06 -9.43
C SER A 53 3.92 -10.80 -10.73
N ARG A 54 3.32 -10.34 -11.84
CA ARG A 54 3.65 -10.79 -13.20
C ARG A 54 5.14 -10.54 -13.53
N ASP A 55 5.70 -11.35 -14.43
CA ASP A 55 7.03 -11.14 -15.00
C ASP A 55 6.91 -10.87 -16.53
N PRO A 56 7.35 -9.71 -17.04
CA PRO A 56 7.85 -8.55 -16.31
C PRO A 56 6.77 -7.88 -15.45
N SER A 57 7.20 -7.15 -14.42
CA SER A 57 6.31 -6.47 -13.49
C SER A 57 5.48 -5.38 -14.18
N VAL A 58 4.19 -5.35 -13.89
CA VAL A 58 3.23 -4.36 -14.42
C VAL A 58 2.52 -3.70 -13.23
N ASP A 59 2.97 -2.52 -12.87
CA ASP A 59 2.37 -1.70 -11.81
C ASP A 59 1.13 -0.93 -12.31
N LEU A 60 0.15 -0.77 -11.43
CA LEU A 60 -1.08 -0.01 -11.67
C LEU A 60 -1.01 1.34 -10.95
N SER A 61 -1.30 2.42 -11.67
CA SER A 61 -1.37 3.75 -11.09
C SER A 61 -2.67 3.96 -10.30
N THR A 62 -2.64 4.88 -9.32
CA THR A 62 -3.84 5.26 -8.57
C THR A 62 -4.95 5.82 -9.48
N ALA A 63 -4.59 6.52 -10.56
CA ALA A 63 -5.55 6.99 -11.56
C ALA A 63 -6.27 5.82 -12.24
N LYS A 64 -5.55 4.72 -12.55
CA LYS A 64 -6.17 3.52 -13.12
C LYS A 64 -7.10 2.84 -12.11
N LEU A 65 -6.73 2.80 -10.83
CA LEU A 65 -7.61 2.30 -9.76
C LEU A 65 -8.89 3.14 -9.64
N HIS A 66 -8.79 4.47 -9.71
CA HIS A 66 -9.95 5.37 -9.66
C HIS A 66 -10.88 5.17 -10.87
N GLN A 67 -10.32 4.95 -12.07
CA GLN A 67 -11.11 4.60 -13.26
C GLN A 67 -11.87 3.27 -13.09
N LEU A 68 -11.35 2.34 -12.30
CA LEU A 68 -12.02 1.09 -11.96
C LEU A 68 -13.04 1.25 -10.82
N GLY A 69 -13.23 2.46 -10.29
CA GLY A 69 -14.12 2.75 -9.17
C GLY A 69 -13.51 2.53 -7.78
N ILE A 70 -12.21 2.21 -7.70
CA ILE A 70 -11.51 1.99 -6.43
C ILE A 70 -11.01 3.33 -5.90
N LEU A 71 -11.60 3.80 -4.80
CA LEU A 71 -11.23 5.05 -4.15
C LEU A 71 -10.15 4.80 -3.09
N THR A 72 -9.06 5.56 -3.16
CA THR A 72 -7.93 5.47 -2.21
C THR A 72 -7.71 6.81 -1.51
N GLN A 73 -7.50 6.78 -0.19
CA GLN A 73 -7.19 7.96 0.61
C GLN A 73 -6.24 7.58 1.74
N TYR A 74 -5.24 8.43 1.97
CA TYR A 74 -4.31 8.25 3.08
C TYR A 74 -4.93 8.72 4.39
N VAL A 75 -4.97 7.84 5.39
CA VAL A 75 -5.37 8.14 6.77
C VAL A 75 -4.20 7.75 7.68
N PRO A 76 -3.67 8.67 8.50
CA PRO A 76 -2.59 8.32 9.43
C PRO A 76 -3.09 7.33 10.50
N VAL A 77 -2.22 6.40 10.91
CA VAL A 77 -2.56 5.36 11.91
C VAL A 77 -3.06 5.97 13.22
N VAL A 78 -2.43 7.07 13.65
CA VAL A 78 -2.92 7.89 14.76
C VAL A 78 -3.62 9.08 14.15
N ASP A 79 -4.95 9.01 14.07
CA ASP A 79 -5.78 10.09 13.56
C ASP A 79 -5.93 11.19 14.61
N LYS A 80 -5.05 12.19 14.54
CA LYS A 80 -5.07 13.34 15.47
C LYS A 80 -6.16 14.35 15.15
N ASN A 81 -6.77 14.29 13.95
CA ASN A 81 -7.61 15.37 13.42
C ASN A 81 -9.05 14.93 13.12
N GLY A 82 -9.43 13.70 13.49
CA GLY A 82 -10.74 13.11 13.17
C GLY A 82 -10.99 13.03 11.67
N LEU A 83 -9.92 12.81 10.89
CA LEU A 83 -9.99 12.69 9.43
C LEU A 83 -10.81 11.47 9.00
N LEU A 84 -10.70 10.36 9.72
CA LEU A 84 -11.49 9.15 9.45
C LEU A 84 -12.99 9.41 9.65
N ASP A 85 -13.36 10.11 10.72
CA ASP A 85 -14.77 10.39 11.02
C ASP A 85 -15.40 11.33 9.97
N LYS A 86 -14.63 12.29 9.45
CA LYS A 86 -15.06 13.14 8.32
C LYS A 86 -15.35 12.32 7.08
N ILE A 87 -14.45 11.40 6.71
CA ILE A 87 -14.62 10.52 5.55
C ILE A 87 -15.86 9.64 5.73
N CYS A 88 -16.05 9.05 6.92
CA CYS A 88 -17.22 8.23 7.20
C CYS A 88 -18.53 9.03 7.06
N LYS A 89 -18.56 10.26 7.58
CA LYS A 89 -19.74 11.13 7.47
C LYS A 89 -20.04 11.55 6.02
N GLU A 90 -19.02 11.94 5.26
CA GLU A 90 -19.15 12.34 3.86
C GLU A 90 -19.62 11.18 2.97
N ARG A 91 -19.20 9.95 3.27
CA ARG A 91 -19.54 8.75 2.48
C ARG A 91 -20.74 7.97 3.02
N GLY A 92 -21.33 8.40 4.14
CA GLY A 92 -22.47 7.72 4.75
C GLY A 92 -22.13 6.37 5.39
N TYR A 93 -20.89 6.16 5.82
CA TYR A 93 -20.50 4.96 6.59
C TYR A 93 -20.98 5.10 8.04
N THR A 94 -22.10 4.47 8.36
CA THR A 94 -22.80 4.61 9.66
C THR A 94 -22.36 3.58 10.70
N ILE A 95 -21.90 2.41 10.27
CA ILE A 95 -21.48 1.31 11.13
C ILE A 95 -19.96 1.16 11.02
N ARG A 96 -19.30 1.04 12.18
CA ARG A 96 -17.85 0.80 12.27
C ARG A 96 -17.58 -0.22 13.35
N ASP A 97 -16.77 -1.21 13.03
CA ASP A 97 -16.26 -2.21 13.94
C ASP A 97 -14.71 -2.25 13.89
N LYS A 98 -14.12 -3.16 14.67
CA LYS A 98 -12.68 -3.40 14.67
C LYS A 98 -12.46 -4.91 14.59
N LEU A 99 -11.94 -5.36 13.46
CA LEU A 99 -11.48 -6.74 13.28
C LEU A 99 -9.97 -6.81 13.46
N VAL A 100 -9.49 -7.72 14.31
CA VAL A 100 -8.07 -8.03 14.46
C VAL A 100 -7.86 -9.47 13.97
N VAL A 101 -7.13 -9.62 12.86
CA VAL A 101 -6.83 -10.93 12.25
C VAL A 101 -5.42 -11.35 12.65
N SER A 102 -5.32 -12.34 13.53
CA SER A 102 -4.04 -12.93 13.95
C SER A 102 -4.28 -14.36 14.43
N ARG A 103 -3.26 -15.23 14.31
CA ARG A 103 -3.37 -16.63 14.75
C ARG A 103 -3.71 -16.77 16.23
N ASP A 104 -3.27 -15.82 17.06
CA ASP A 104 -3.42 -15.89 18.51
C ASP A 104 -4.79 -15.41 19.00
N VAL A 105 -5.45 -14.52 18.24
CA VAL A 105 -6.68 -13.83 18.69
C VAL A 105 -7.91 -14.28 17.92
N THR A 106 -7.76 -14.66 16.65
CA THR A 106 -8.90 -15.05 15.81
C THR A 106 -9.26 -16.53 16.08
N PRO A 107 -10.46 -16.82 16.61
CA PRO A 107 -10.93 -18.19 16.74
C PRO A 107 -10.96 -18.85 15.36
N ASP A 108 -10.56 -20.11 15.27
CA ASP A 108 -10.57 -20.90 14.02
C ASP A 108 -9.84 -20.23 12.84
N TYR A 109 -8.74 -19.51 13.13
CA TYR A 109 -7.94 -18.78 12.14
C TYR A 109 -7.63 -19.61 10.89
N ASP A 110 -7.17 -20.85 11.05
CA ASP A 110 -6.79 -21.69 9.92
C ASP A 110 -8.00 -22.13 9.09
N THR A 111 -9.19 -22.26 9.69
CA THR A 111 -10.41 -22.62 8.99
C THR A 111 -10.95 -21.46 8.17
N GLU A 112 -10.92 -20.24 8.71
CA GLU A 112 -11.50 -19.05 8.05
C GLU A 112 -10.53 -18.32 7.13
N VAL A 113 -9.25 -18.28 7.46
CA VAL A 113 -8.22 -17.53 6.71
C VAL A 113 -7.44 -18.42 5.76
N CYS A 114 -7.12 -19.67 6.15
CA CYS A 114 -6.32 -20.58 5.34
C CYS A 114 -7.17 -21.49 4.44
N LYS A 115 -8.34 -21.03 3.95
CA LYS A 115 -9.14 -21.78 2.98
C LYS A 115 -8.32 -22.01 1.72
N ARG A 116 -7.85 -23.25 1.52
CA ARG A 116 -7.19 -23.65 0.28
C ARG A 116 -8.23 -23.62 -0.84
N PRO A 117 -7.94 -22.99 -1.99
CA PRO A 117 -8.75 -23.18 -3.19
C PRO A 117 -8.66 -24.63 -3.69
#